data_AF-A0A0K2SV76-F1
#
_entry.id   AF-A0A0K2SV76-F1
#
_cell.length_a   1.000
_cell.length_b   1.000
_cell.length_c   1.000
_cell.angle_alpha   90.00
_cell.angle_beta   90.00
_cell.angle_gamma   90.00
#
_symmetry.space_group_name_H-M   'P 1'
#
loop_
_entity.id
_entity.type
_entity.pdbx_description
1 polymer ?
#
loop_
_entity_poly.entity_id
_entity_poly.type
_entity_poly.pdbx_seq_one_letter_code
_entity_poly.pdbx_strand_id
1 'polypeptide(L)'
;IMPSSYEEIKSYKWNEELSRSVVVMALVNNGGEISNSTTASTLGVNLRTVQRIRKKLEDTCDVDAIIKRVPKEEGAERKVVKKMVEDDPTRSMEAGERPWVWQQDSAPCHVSKISMQWLTENCYDVVTKDL
;
A
#
# COMPACT_ATOMS: atom_id res chain seq x y z
N ILE A 1 16.94 38.46 -25.63
CA ILE A 1 17.54 37.83 -24.44
C ILE A 1 17.11 36.37 -24.48
N MET A 2 18.01 35.44 -24.78
CA MET A 2 17.64 34.02 -24.70
C MET A 2 17.40 33.67 -23.23
N PRO A 3 16.29 33.00 -22.89
CA PRO A 3 16.12 32.50 -21.54
C PRO A 3 17.31 31.61 -21.18
N SER A 4 17.79 31.78 -19.95
CA SER A 4 18.82 30.90 -19.39
C SER A 4 18.28 29.48 -19.36
N SER A 5 19.05 28.51 -19.82
CA SER A 5 18.66 27.08 -19.82
C SER A 5 18.21 26.59 -18.43
N TYR A 6 18.70 27.22 -17.35
CA TYR A 6 18.29 26.93 -15.99
C TYR A 6 16.84 27.33 -15.68
N GLU A 7 16.35 28.43 -16.26
CA GLU A 7 14.95 28.85 -16.08
C GLU A 7 13.99 27.91 -16.83
N GLU A 8 14.42 27.40 -18.00
CA GLU A 8 13.67 26.36 -18.72
C GLU A 8 13.58 25.07 -17.90
N ILE A 9 14.69 24.63 -17.29
CA ILE A 9 14.73 23.42 -16.44
C ILE A 9 13.90 23.58 -15.17
N LYS A 10 13.89 24.75 -14.54
CA LYS A 10 13.04 25.00 -13.35
C LYS A 10 11.56 24.83 -13.64
N SER A 11 11.12 25.18 -14.84
CA SER A 11 9.72 25.03 -15.28
C SER A 11 9.36 23.61 -15.70
N TYR A 12 10.36 22.74 -15.87
CA TYR A 12 10.16 21.38 -16.36
C TYR A 12 9.43 20.52 -15.33
N LYS A 13 8.23 20.06 -15.69
CA LYS A 13 7.46 19.13 -14.88
C LYS A 13 8.09 17.74 -14.99
N TRP A 14 8.58 17.23 -13.86
CA TRP A 14 9.21 15.92 -13.79
C TRP A 14 8.19 14.83 -14.13
N ASN A 15 8.53 13.98 -15.10
CA ASN A 15 7.80 12.75 -15.37
C ASN A 15 8.02 11.75 -14.22
N GLU A 16 7.04 10.90 -13.95
CA GLU A 16 7.14 9.84 -12.95
C GLU A 16 8.25 8.84 -13.32
N GLU A 17 8.41 8.53 -14.61
CA GLU A 17 9.50 7.68 -15.10
C GLU A 17 10.88 8.27 -14.78
N LEU A 18 11.09 9.56 -15.10
CA LEU A 18 12.30 10.29 -14.76
C LEU A 18 12.57 10.27 -13.25
N SER A 19 11.52 10.45 -12.44
CA SER A 19 11.63 10.39 -10.98
C SER A 19 12.10 9.01 -10.50
N ARG A 20 11.59 7.92 -11.09
CA ARG A 20 12.04 6.55 -10.78
C ARG A 20 13.47 6.32 -11.22
N SER A 21 13.85 6.76 -12.43
CA SER A 21 15.22 6.63 -12.96
C SER A 21 16.24 7.30 -12.05
N VAL A 22 15.97 8.50 -11.57
CA VAL A 22 16.90 9.23 -10.69
C VAL A 22 17.02 8.54 -9.32
N VAL A 23 15.92 8.01 -8.77
CA VAL A 23 15.97 7.23 -7.52
C VAL A 23 16.77 5.93 -7.70
N VAL A 24 16.53 5.19 -8.78
CA VAL A 24 17.28 3.95 -9.07
C VAL A 24 18.77 4.26 -9.23
N MET A 25 19.12 5.30 -9.99
CA MET A 25 20.50 5.72 -10.18
C MET A 25 21.17 6.09 -8.84
N ALA A 26 20.48 6.82 -7.97
CA ALA A 26 20.99 7.17 -6.65
C ALA A 26 21.22 5.92 -5.78
N LEU A 27 20.32 4.94 -5.82
CA LEU A 27 20.49 3.70 -5.06
C LEU A 27 21.64 2.84 -5.60
N VAL A 28 21.74 2.67 -6.93
CA VAL A 28 22.78 1.87 -7.58
C VAL A 28 24.17 2.47 -7.36
N ASN A 29 24.32 3.78 -7.55
CA ASN A 29 25.62 4.45 -7.41
C ASN A 29 26.17 4.44 -5.98
N ASN A 30 25.29 4.34 -4.98
CA ASN A 30 25.68 4.28 -3.56
C ASN A 30 25.67 2.84 -3.02
N GLY A 31 25.56 1.81 -3.87
CA GLY A 31 25.50 0.42 -3.43
C GLY A 31 24.32 0.11 -2.48
N GLY A 32 23.28 0.94 -2.48
CA GLY A 32 22.15 0.84 -1.55
C GLY A 32 22.44 1.28 -0.10
N GLU A 33 23.63 1.79 0.22
CA GLU A 33 23.99 2.18 1.58
C GLU A 33 23.32 3.50 2.02
N ILE A 34 22.89 4.31 1.05
CA ILE A 34 22.17 5.55 1.31
C ILE A 34 20.80 5.27 1.97
N SER A 35 20.48 6.07 2.99
CA SER A 35 19.19 6.00 3.68
C SER A 35 18.04 6.48 2.78
N ASN A 36 16.87 5.86 2.92
CA ASN A 36 15.69 6.24 2.14
C ASN A 36 15.27 7.71 2.36
N SER A 37 15.44 8.22 3.58
CA SER A 37 15.17 9.62 3.93
C SER A 37 16.14 10.57 3.24
N THR A 38 17.44 10.23 3.20
CA THR A 38 18.44 11.05 2.52
C THR A 38 18.14 11.12 1.03
N THR A 39 17.87 9.98 0.39
CA THR A 39 17.50 9.93 -1.04
C THR A 39 16.23 10.76 -1.33
N ALA A 40 15.21 10.63 -0.48
CA ALA A 40 13.96 11.38 -0.63
C ALA A 40 14.18 12.89 -0.55
N SER A 41 14.92 13.35 0.46
CA SER A 41 15.22 14.77 0.67
C SER A 41 16.11 15.33 -0.44
N THR A 42 17.15 14.62 -0.85
CA THR A 42 18.08 15.08 -1.90
C THR A 42 17.40 15.21 -3.26
N LEU A 43 16.51 14.27 -3.60
CA LEU A 43 15.85 14.24 -4.90
C LEU A 43 14.50 14.96 -4.92
N GLY A 44 14.02 15.44 -3.77
CA GLY A 44 12.69 16.04 -3.65
C GLY A 44 11.54 15.09 -3.97
N VAL A 45 11.74 13.78 -3.77
CA VAL A 45 10.74 12.74 -4.06
C VAL A 45 10.07 12.24 -2.79
N ASN A 46 8.88 11.66 -2.91
CA ASN A 46 8.17 11.08 -1.77
C ASN A 46 8.94 9.88 -1.19
N LEU A 47 9.07 9.82 0.15
CA LEU A 47 9.72 8.73 0.86
C LEU A 47 9.14 7.34 0.52
N ARG A 48 7.81 7.23 0.38
CA ARG A 48 7.17 5.96 -0.01
C ARG A 48 7.58 5.50 -1.39
N THR A 49 7.87 6.43 -2.30
CA THR A 49 8.34 6.10 -3.65
C THR A 49 9.71 5.45 -3.57
N VAL A 50 10.64 6.03 -2.81
CA VAL A 50 11.98 5.48 -2.59
C VAL A 50 11.90 4.09 -1.95
N GLN A 51 11.11 3.93 -0.89
CA GLN A 51 10.93 2.64 -0.22
C GLN A 51 10.41 1.55 -1.15
N ARG A 52 9.41 1.87 -1.99
CA ARG A 52 8.85 0.92 -2.96
C ARG A 52 9.85 0.54 -4.04
N ILE A 53 10.61 1.50 -4.54
CA ILE A 53 11.63 1.26 -5.57
C ILE A 53 12.74 0.38 -5.00
N ARG A 54 13.25 0.71 -3.82
CA ARG A 54 14.28 -0.07 -3.13
C ARG A 54 13.84 -1.51 -2.90
N LYS A 55 12.65 -1.70 -2.33
CA LYS A 55 12.09 -3.04 -2.13
C LYS A 55 11.99 -3.82 -3.45
N LYS A 56 11.50 -3.19 -4.52
CA LYS A 56 11.43 -3.84 -5.83
C LYS A 56 12.80 -4.18 -6.41
N LEU A 57 13.79 -3.32 -6.18
CA LEU A 57 15.15 -3.57 -6.64
C LEU A 57 15.74 -4.79 -5.94
N GLU A 58 15.48 -4.93 -4.63
CA GLU A 58 15.84 -6.10 -3.82
C GLU A 58 15.07 -7.37 -4.27
N ASP A 59 13.77 -7.26 -4.59
CA ASP A 59 12.92 -8.40 -4.94
C ASP A 59 13.17 -8.93 -6.37
N THR A 60 13.25 -8.04 -7.37
CA THR A 60 13.25 -8.42 -8.79
C THR A 60 14.57 -8.20 -9.52
N CYS A 61 15.43 -7.30 -9.02
CA CYS A 61 16.67 -6.84 -9.70
C CYS A 61 16.47 -6.29 -11.14
N ASP A 62 15.25 -6.28 -11.67
CA ASP A 62 14.91 -5.76 -13.00
C ASP A 62 14.69 -4.24 -12.95
N VAL A 63 15.77 -3.51 -13.29
CA VAL A 63 15.79 -2.04 -13.34
C VAL A 63 14.82 -1.49 -14.38
N ASP A 64 14.74 -2.12 -15.56
CA ASP A 64 13.93 -1.65 -16.67
C ASP A 64 12.44 -1.74 -16.33
N ALA A 65 11.99 -2.82 -15.71
CA ALA A 65 10.62 -2.99 -15.25
C ALA A 65 10.24 -1.99 -14.15
N ILE A 66 11.20 -1.57 -13.32
CA ILE A 66 10.97 -0.55 -12.28
C ILE A 66 10.77 0.82 -12.91
N ILE A 67 11.62 1.20 -13.87
CA ILE A 67 11.60 2.51 -14.54
C ILE A 67 10.35 2.63 -15.41
N LYS A 68 10.17 1.70 -16.37
CA LYS A 68 9.08 1.69 -17.37
C LYS A 68 7.73 1.25 -16.80
N ARG A 69 7.60 1.17 -15.48
CA ARG A 69 6.37 0.73 -14.82
C ARG A 69 5.19 1.57 -15.30
N VAL A 70 4.20 0.90 -15.90
CA VAL A 70 2.96 1.55 -16.33
C VAL A 70 2.29 2.19 -15.10
N PRO A 71 1.93 3.49 -15.16
CA PRO A 71 1.15 4.13 -14.11
C PRO A 71 -0.14 3.33 -13.90
N LYS A 72 -0.51 3.13 -12.64
CA LYS A 72 -1.72 2.38 -12.33
C LYS A 72 -2.90 3.29 -12.63
N GLU A 73 -3.73 2.95 -13.62
CA GLU A 73 -4.94 3.71 -13.90
C GLU A 73 -5.80 3.82 -12.64
N GLU A 74 -6.32 5.02 -12.35
CA GLU A 74 -7.08 5.32 -11.13
C GLU A 74 -8.43 4.56 -11.01
N GLY A 75 -8.80 3.77 -12.03
CA GLY A 75 -9.98 2.90 -12.02
C GLY A 75 -9.67 1.40 -11.97
N ALA A 76 -8.41 0.98 -11.83
CA ALA A 76 -8.08 -0.44 -11.85
C ALA A 76 -8.67 -1.16 -10.63
N GLU A 77 -9.75 -1.92 -10.87
CA GLU A 77 -10.37 -2.79 -9.89
C GLU A 77 -9.31 -3.58 -9.14
N ARG A 78 -9.30 -3.42 -7.81
CA ARG A 78 -8.45 -4.22 -6.94
C ARG A 78 -8.91 -5.66 -7.10
N LYS A 79 -8.13 -6.50 -7.80
CA LYS A 79 -8.30 -7.95 -7.73
C LYS A 79 -8.17 -8.36 -6.27
N VAL A 80 -9.31 -8.57 -5.62
CA VAL A 80 -9.40 -9.24 -4.34
C VAL A 80 -8.86 -10.63 -4.60
N VAL A 81 -7.66 -10.91 -4.09
CA VAL A 81 -7.14 -12.28 -4.06
C VAL A 81 -8.03 -13.02 -3.07
N LYS A 82 -9.07 -13.69 -3.59
CA LYS A 82 -9.79 -14.73 -2.87
C LYS A 82 -8.81 -15.89 -2.66
N LYS A 83 -8.02 -15.82 -1.60
CA LYS A 83 -7.44 -16.99 -0.96
C LYS A 83 -8.11 -17.12 0.40
N MET A 84 -9.21 -17.84 0.41
CA MET A 84 -9.71 -18.56 1.59
C MET A 84 -9.73 -20.00 1.09
N VAL A 85 -8.68 -20.77 1.39
CA VAL A 85 -8.64 -21.62 2.59
C VAL A 85 -9.93 -22.42 2.65
N GLU A 86 -9.95 -23.49 1.87
CA GLU A 86 -10.81 -24.64 2.10
C GLU A 86 -10.31 -25.35 3.36
N ASP A 87 -10.49 -24.73 4.51
CA ASP A 87 -10.58 -25.46 5.77
C ASP A 87 -11.95 -25.11 6.32
N ASP A 88 -12.83 -26.11 6.26
CA ASP A 88 -14.21 -26.09 6.70
C ASP A 88 -14.30 -25.56 8.16
N PRO A 89 -14.84 -24.34 8.39
CA PRO A 89 -14.92 -23.76 9.72
C PRO A 89 -15.97 -24.44 10.61
N THR A 90 -16.70 -25.42 10.06
CA THR A 90 -17.82 -26.09 10.74
C THR A 90 -17.37 -27.20 11.68
N ARG A 91 -16.07 -27.54 11.77
CA ARG A 91 -15.58 -28.67 12.57
C ARG A 91 -15.59 -28.43 14.09
N SER A 92 -15.86 -27.22 14.59
CA SER A 92 -15.75 -26.95 16.04
C SER A 92 -16.89 -26.14 16.68
N MET A 93 -18.02 -25.94 16.01
CA MET A 93 -19.18 -25.30 16.63
C MET A 93 -20.22 -26.36 17.04
N GLU A 94 -19.94 -27.08 18.12
CA GLU A 94 -21.00 -27.75 18.86
C GLU A 94 -21.89 -26.67 19.51
N ALA A 95 -23.18 -26.72 19.19
CA ALA A 95 -24.20 -25.81 19.69
C ALA A 95 -24.42 -26.06 21.19
N GLY A 96 -23.87 -25.19 22.05
CA GLY A 96 -24.10 -25.29 23.49
C GLY A 96 -23.86 -24.00 24.25
N GLU A 97 -22.73 -23.32 24.02
CA GLU A 97 -22.38 -22.11 24.77
C GLU A 97 -21.64 -21.15 23.83
N ARG A 98 -22.32 -20.08 23.40
CA ARG A 98 -21.71 -19.09 22.51
C ARG A 98 -20.63 -18.32 23.29
N PRO A 99 -19.36 -18.30 22.81
CA PRO A 99 -18.28 -17.62 23.51
C PRO A 99 -18.50 -16.10 23.47
N TRP A 100 -18.38 -15.46 24.64
CA TRP A 100 -18.47 -14.00 24.76
C TRP A 100 -17.27 -13.34 24.05
N VAL A 101 -17.54 -12.56 23.01
CA VAL A 101 -16.53 -11.75 22.32
C VAL A 101 -16.73 -10.30 22.70
N TRP A 102 -15.74 -9.70 23.36
CA TRP A 102 -15.73 -8.26 23.65
C TRP A 102 -15.31 -7.49 22.40
N GLN A 103 -16.24 -6.72 21.83
CA GLN A 103 -15.96 -5.87 20.70
C GLN A 103 -15.21 -4.62 21.16
N GLN A 104 -13.99 -4.42 20.66
CA GLN A 104 -13.20 -3.22 20.92
C GLN A 104 -13.70 -2.10 19.98
N ASP A 105 -14.81 -1.46 20.33
CA ASP A 105 -15.54 -0.48 19.49
C ASP A 105 -14.77 0.82 19.19
N SER A 106 -13.58 1.01 19.76
CA SER A 106 -12.81 2.25 19.61
C SER A 106 -11.77 2.23 18.49
N ALA A 107 -11.59 1.12 17.78
CA ALA A 107 -10.70 1.06 16.62
C ALA A 107 -11.54 1.06 15.34
N PRO A 108 -11.39 2.05 14.43
CA PRO A 108 -12.04 2.02 13.12
C PRO A 108 -11.37 0.94 12.27
N CYS A 109 -11.76 -0.31 12.49
CA CYS A 109 -11.32 -1.42 11.67
C CYS A 109 -11.99 -1.27 10.30
N HIS A 110 -11.19 -1.29 9.22
CA HIS A 110 -11.65 -1.18 7.84
C HIS A 110 -12.36 -2.45 7.34
N VAL A 111 -13.17 -3.07 8.19
CA VAL A 111 -13.99 -4.22 7.84
C VAL A 111 -15.09 -3.73 6.91
N SER A 112 -15.27 -4.42 5.77
CA SER A 112 -16.27 -4.02 4.78
C SER A 112 -17.67 -4.03 5.41
N LYS A 113 -18.55 -3.11 5.00
CA LYS A 113 -19.94 -3.05 5.50
C LYS A 113 -20.67 -4.40 5.38
N ILE A 114 -20.36 -5.17 4.34
CA ILE A 114 -20.93 -6.51 4.08
C ILE A 114 -20.48 -7.51 5.14
N SER A 115 -19.19 -7.51 5.47
CA SER A 115 -18.65 -8.40 6.51
C SER A 115 -19.21 -8.04 7.89
N MET A 116 -19.35 -6.75 8.20
CA MET A 116 -19.98 -6.32 9.45
C MET A 116 -21.45 -6.72 9.53
N GLN A 117 -22.19 -6.62 8.42
CA GLN A 117 -23.59 -7.02 8.36
C GLN A 117 -23.75 -8.53 8.62
N TRP A 118 -22.96 -9.37 7.94
CA TRP A 118 -23.01 -10.82 8.14
C TRP A 118 -22.65 -11.22 9.57
N LEU A 119 -21.63 -10.59 10.17
CA LEU A 119 -21.24 -10.86 11.57
C LEU A 119 -22.33 -10.44 12.56
N THR A 120 -23.03 -9.33 12.28
CA THR A 120 -24.16 -8.88 13.12
C THR A 120 -25.32 -9.87 13.05
N GLU A 121 -25.62 -10.40 11.86
CA GLU A 121 -26.72 -11.35 11.66
C GLU A 121 -26.44 -12.74 12.25
N ASN A 122 -25.18 -13.15 12.37
CA ASN A 122 -24.82 -14.53 12.69
C ASN A 122 -24.03 -14.72 13.99
N CYS A 123 -23.28 -13.71 14.43
CA CYS A 123 -22.29 -13.86 15.51
C CYS A 123 -22.50 -12.92 16.69
N TYR A 124 -23.05 -11.73 16.49
CA TYR A 124 -23.21 -10.72 17.54
C TYR A 124 -24.66 -10.50 17.94
N ASP A 125 -24.93 -10.54 19.24
CA ASP A 125 -26.16 -10.00 19.80
C ASP A 125 -25.93 -8.52 20.13
N VAL A 126 -26.54 -7.61 19.36
CA VAL A 126 -26.39 -6.16 19.58
C VAL A 126 -27.22 -5.76 20.80
N VAL A 127 -26.57 -5.58 21.94
CA VAL A 127 -27.22 -5.03 23.14
C VAL A 127 -27.30 -3.51 23.00
N THR A 128 -28.48 -2.99 22.67
CA THR A 128 -28.75 -1.55 22.76
C THR A 128 -28.66 -1.14 24.23
N LYS A 129 -27.88 -0.09 24.53
CA LYS A 129 -27.81 0.52 25.87
C LYS A 129 -29.11 1.28 26.18
N ASP A 130 -30.20 0.56 26.33
CA ASP A 130 -31.44 1.07 26.90
C ASP A 130 -31.86 0.12 28.02
N LEU A 131 -31.31 0.37 29.21
CA LEU A 131 -31.87 0.05 30.54
C LEU A 131 -31.10 0.86 31.60
#